data_AF-A0A816GJ94-F1
#
_entry.id   AF-A0A816GJ94-F1
#
_cell.length_a   1.000
_cell.length_b   1.000
_cell.length_c   1.000
_cell.angle_alpha   90.00
_cell.angle_beta   90.00
_cell.angle_gamma   90.00
#
_symmetry.space_group_name_H-M   'P 1'
#
loop_
_entity.id
_entity.type
_entity.pdbx_description
1 polymer ?
#
loop_
_entity_poly.entity_id
_entity_poly.type
_entity_poly.pdbx_seq_one_letter_code
_entity_poly.pdbx_strand_id
1 'polypeptide(L)'
;SFKQHDIDNAFIRTNDNEEMPEHLNDAIMLCQRDFISELPPIKWKCRVPVGNGKLCERMDRYKCPFHGVIIARDEQGIPSYETDRLHEQENKNIRV
;
A
#
# COMPACT_ATOMS: atom_id res chain seq x y z
N SER A 1 23.62 27.36 15.73
CA SER A 1 22.35 27.85 15.19
C SER A 1 22.04 27.19 13.87
N PHE A 2 20.88 26.56 13.80
CA PHE A 2 20.28 25.94 12.60
C PHE A 2 20.12 26.96 11.46
N LYS A 3 20.37 26.53 10.22
CA LYS A 3 19.55 26.93 9.07
C LYS A 3 19.29 25.72 8.17
N GLN A 4 17.99 25.44 8.02
CA GLN A 4 17.27 24.54 7.10
C GLN A 4 17.85 24.64 5.67
N HIS A 5 18.27 23.55 5.03
CA HIS A 5 17.50 22.69 4.11
C HIS A 5 16.88 23.43 2.91
N ASP A 6 17.54 23.29 1.75
CA ASP A 6 16.93 23.43 0.41
C ASP A 6 17.40 22.23 -0.42
N ILE A 7 16.72 21.09 -0.26
CA ILE A 7 16.76 19.98 -1.22
C ILE A 7 15.60 20.19 -2.18
N ASP A 8 15.60 21.34 -2.82
CA ASP A 8 14.52 21.73 -3.70
C ASP A 8 14.82 21.26 -5.12
N ASN A 9 14.06 20.23 -5.48
CA ASN A 9 13.55 20.03 -6.82
C ASN A 9 14.61 19.77 -7.89
N ALA A 10 14.94 18.49 -8.05
CA ALA A 10 15.19 17.92 -9.38
C ALA A 10 13.91 18.05 -10.22
N PHE A 11 13.56 19.28 -10.55
CA PHE A 11 12.61 19.68 -11.55
C PHE A 11 13.28 19.32 -12.88
N ILE A 12 12.91 18.18 -13.44
CA ILE A 12 13.29 17.80 -14.80
C ILE A 12 12.88 18.97 -15.69
N ARG A 13 13.85 19.82 -16.07
CA ARG A 13 13.67 20.79 -17.14
C ARG A 13 13.90 20.03 -18.43
N THR A 14 12.87 19.33 -18.91
CA THR A 14 12.86 18.94 -20.32
C THR A 14 12.84 20.24 -21.12
N ASN A 15 13.82 20.44 -22.00
CA ASN A 15 13.69 21.45 -23.05
C ASN A 15 12.48 21.05 -23.90
N ASP A 16 11.51 21.94 -24.05
CA ASP A 16 10.26 21.70 -24.81
C ASP A 16 10.45 21.61 -26.34
N ASN A 17 11.58 21.06 -26.83
CA ASN A 17 11.92 21.04 -28.25
C ASN A 17 12.62 19.76 -28.73
N GLU A 18 12.41 18.62 -28.06
CA GLU A 18 12.71 17.32 -28.67
C GLU A 18 11.39 16.64 -29.02
N GLU A 19 10.98 16.76 -30.28
CA GLU A 19 9.86 16.00 -30.84
C GLU A 19 10.13 14.50 -30.62
N MET A 20 9.19 13.85 -29.93
CA MET A 20 9.27 12.42 -29.65
C MET A 20 9.31 11.64 -30.97
N PRO A 21 10.25 10.70 -31.16
CA PRO A 21 10.39 9.96 -32.41
C PRO A 21 9.16 9.08 -32.67
N GLU A 22 8.54 9.28 -33.83
CA GLU A 22 7.27 8.67 -34.28
C GLU A 22 7.21 7.14 -34.13
N HIS A 23 8.36 6.46 -34.23
CA HIS A 23 8.47 5.00 -34.13
C HIS A 23 8.22 4.43 -32.71
N LEU A 24 8.17 5.27 -31.67
CA LEU A 24 7.88 4.82 -30.31
C LEU A 24 6.37 4.64 -30.05
N ASN A 25 5.52 5.17 -30.94
CA ASN A 25 4.06 5.06 -30.82
C ASN A 25 3.57 3.62 -30.99
N ASP A 26 4.22 2.84 -31.86
CA ASP A 26 3.83 1.45 -32.12
C ASP A 26 4.11 0.56 -30.90
N ALA A 27 5.21 0.81 -30.19
CA ALA A 27 5.54 0.11 -28.94
C ALA A 27 4.61 0.51 -27.78
N ILE A 28 4.16 1.77 -27.74
CA ILE A 28 3.18 2.26 -26.76
C ILE A 28 1.82 1.57 -26.96
N MET A 29 1.42 1.30 -28.21
CA MET A 29 0.20 0.57 -28.55
C MET A 29 0.27 -0.94 -28.30
N LEU A 30 1.47 -1.54 -28.35
CA LEU A 30 1.69 -2.98 -28.14
C LEU A 30 1.71 -3.43 -26.66
N CYS A 31 1.83 -2.49 -25.70
CA CYS A 31 1.81 -2.76 -24.26
C CYS A 31 0.39 -2.95 -23.68
N GLN A 32 -0.65 -2.77 -24.49
CA GLN A 32 -2.04 -2.65 -24.04
C GLN A 32 -2.88 -3.94 -24.11
N ARG A 33 -2.26 -5.12 -24.23
CA ARG A 33 -3.01 -6.37 -24.48
C ARG A 33 -2.93 -7.40 -23.35
N ASP A 34 -4.01 -7.45 -22.59
CA ASP A 34 -4.66 -8.63 -22.02
C ASP A 34 -3.93 -9.45 -20.93
N PHE A 35 -3.53 -8.79 -19.84
CA PHE A 35 -3.30 -9.50 -18.57
C PHE A 35 -4.24 -9.03 -17.45
N ILE A 36 -5.51 -8.79 -17.78
CA ILE A 36 -6.56 -8.66 -16.77
C ILE A 36 -7.06 -10.08 -16.46
N SER A 37 -6.26 -10.85 -15.73
CA SER A 37 -6.83 -12.00 -15.02
C SER A 37 -7.80 -11.45 -13.98
N GLU A 38 -8.99 -12.04 -13.87
CA GLU A 38 -9.95 -11.68 -12.84
C GLU A 38 -9.27 -11.81 -11.48
N LEU A 39 -9.05 -10.68 -10.82
CA LEU A 39 -8.37 -10.70 -9.54
C LEU A 39 -9.30 -11.36 -8.52
N PRO A 40 -8.80 -12.29 -7.71
CA PRO A 40 -9.63 -12.96 -6.73
C PRO A 40 -10.24 -11.94 -5.76
N PRO A 41 -11.47 -12.21 -5.29
CA PRO A 41 -12.13 -11.32 -4.34
C PRO A 41 -11.29 -11.18 -3.06
N ILE A 42 -11.30 -9.96 -2.51
CA ILE A 42 -10.61 -9.68 -1.25
C ILE A 42 -11.28 -10.47 -0.14
N LYS A 43 -10.49 -11.30 0.56
CA LYS A 43 -11.02 -12.21 1.58
C LYS A 43 -11.36 -11.50 2.89
N TRP A 44 -10.58 -10.50 3.30
CA TRP A 44 -10.67 -9.93 4.65
C TRP A 44 -10.53 -8.41 4.64
N LYS A 45 -11.19 -7.76 5.61
CA LYS A 45 -10.93 -6.37 5.96
C LYS A 45 -9.87 -6.30 7.06
N CYS A 46 -9.16 -5.19 7.16
CA CYS A 46 -8.10 -4.98 8.15
C CYS A 46 -8.61 -5.18 9.59
N ARG A 47 -9.79 -4.65 9.94
CA ARG A 47 -10.46 -4.76 11.25
C ARG A 47 -9.58 -4.53 12.49
N VAL A 48 -8.46 -3.83 12.34
CA VAL A 48 -7.63 -3.43 13.49
C VAL A 48 -8.40 -2.38 14.30
N PRO A 49 -8.49 -2.52 15.63
CA PRO A 49 -9.10 -1.50 16.48
C PRO A 49 -8.29 -0.21 16.40
N VAL A 50 -8.95 0.87 15.97
CA VAL A 50 -8.37 2.21 15.95
C VAL A 50 -8.62 2.89 17.29
N GLY A 51 -7.79 3.87 17.66
CA GLY A 51 -7.88 4.59 18.94
C GLY A 51 -9.24 5.24 19.23
N ASN A 52 -10.07 5.45 18.21
CA ASN A 52 -11.43 5.98 18.32
C ASN A 52 -12.48 4.91 18.67
N GLY A 53 -12.08 3.67 18.99
CA GLY A 53 -12.98 2.56 19.31
C GLY A 53 -13.68 1.91 18.11
N LYS A 54 -13.37 2.36 16.89
CA LYS A 54 -13.86 1.76 15.64
C LYS A 54 -12.89 0.69 15.12
N LEU A 55 -13.33 -0.11 14.15
CA LEU A 55 -12.47 -1.05 13.43
C LEU A 55 -12.07 -0.47 12.07
N CYS A 56 -10.86 -0.79 11.62
CA CYS A 56 -10.39 -0.37 10.29
C CYS A 56 -11.20 -1.06 9.18
N GLU A 57 -11.90 -0.26 8.38
CA GLU A 57 -12.79 -0.75 7.30
C GLU A 57 -12.06 -1.08 5.98
N ARG A 58 -10.75 -0.79 5.89
CA ARG A 58 -9.96 -1.02 4.68
C ARG A 58 -9.94 -2.49 4.25
N MET A 59 -9.99 -2.68 2.94
CA MET A 59 -10.06 -3.98 2.26
C MET A 59 -8.93 -4.11 1.23
N ASP A 60 -7.69 -3.90 1.67
CA ASP A 60 -6.54 -4.10 0.78
C ASP A 60 -6.25 -5.60 0.61
N ARG A 61 -5.56 -5.99 -0.49
CA ARG A 61 -5.31 -7.41 -0.80
C ARG A 61 -4.33 -8.09 0.15
N TYR A 62 -3.33 -7.35 0.63
CA TYR A 62 -2.20 -7.90 1.39
C TYR A 62 -1.85 -7.06 2.62
N LYS A 63 -1.74 -5.74 2.48
CA LYS A 63 -1.31 -4.83 3.55
C LYS A 63 -2.19 -3.60 3.61
N CYS A 64 -2.62 -3.26 4.82
CA CYS A 64 -3.18 -1.97 5.17
C CYS A 64 -2.03 -0.97 5.33
N PRO A 65 -2.07 0.22 4.70
CA PRO A 65 -0.99 1.20 4.78
C PRO A 65 -0.69 1.73 6.20
N PHE A 66 -1.62 1.50 7.15
CA PHE A 66 -1.57 2.08 8.49
C PHE A 66 -1.28 1.03 9.56
N HIS A 67 -1.71 -0.21 9.35
CA HIS A 67 -1.66 -1.26 10.38
C HIS A 67 -0.88 -2.50 9.94
N GLY A 68 -0.28 -2.49 8.74
CA GLY A 68 0.54 -3.60 8.25
C GLY A 68 -0.27 -4.71 7.59
N VAL A 69 0.13 -5.96 7.79
CA VAL A 69 -0.44 -7.12 7.09
C VAL A 69 -1.91 -7.33 7.48
N ILE A 70 -2.77 -7.57 6.48
CA ILE A 70 -4.17 -7.91 6.72
C ILE A 70 -4.27 -9.41 6.99
N ILE A 71 -4.79 -9.74 8.16
CA ILE A 71 -5.02 -11.11 8.65
C ILE A 71 -6.52 -11.32 8.89
N ALA A 72 -6.95 -12.58 9.03
CA ALA A 72 -8.32 -12.92 9.34
C ALA A 72 -8.68 -12.46 10.77
N ARG A 73 -9.67 -11.57 10.89
CA ARG A 73 -10.19 -11.09 12.17
C ARG A 73 -11.71 -11.23 12.22
N ASP A 74 -12.21 -11.45 13.42
CA ASP A 74 -13.65 -11.47 13.71
C ASP A 74 -14.28 -10.06 13.67
N GLU A 75 -15.55 -9.93 14.04
CA GLU A 75 -16.28 -8.66 14.04
C GLU A 75 -15.84 -7.70 15.15
N GLN A 76 -15.05 -8.19 16.10
CA GLN A 76 -14.52 -7.47 17.24
C GLN A 76 -13.06 -7.04 16.99
N GLY A 77 -12.45 -7.47 15.88
CA GLY A 77 -11.07 -7.16 15.52
C GLY A 77 -10.03 -8.10 16.14
N ILE A 78 -10.46 -9.24 16.67
CA ILE A 78 -9.59 -10.25 17.26
C ILE A 78 -9.13 -11.20 16.14
N PRO A 79 -7.80 -11.46 16.01
CA PRO A 79 -7.29 -12.44 15.06
C PRO A 79 -7.91 -13.82 15.28
N SER A 80 -8.37 -14.48 14.22
CA SER A 80 -8.98 -15.81 14.32
C SER A 80 -7.96 -16.89 14.70
N TYR A 81 -6.70 -16.76 14.25
CA TYR A 81 -5.62 -17.71 14.49
C TYR A 81 -4.76 -17.34 15.70
N GLU A 82 -4.37 -18.34 16.49
CA GLU A 82 -3.51 -18.15 17.68
C GLU A 82 -2.12 -17.63 17.30
N THR A 83 -1.55 -18.14 16.22
CA THR A 83 -0.24 -17.67 15.71
C THR A 83 -0.24 -16.17 15.49
N ASP A 84 -1.31 -15.62 14.91
CA ASP A 84 -1.41 -14.20 14.63
C ASP A 84 -1.57 -13.38 15.92
N ARG A 85 -2.28 -13.91 16.92
CA ARG A 85 -2.39 -13.30 18.25
C ARG A 85 -1.03 -13.19 18.93
N LEU A 86 -0.24 -14.27 18.92
CA LEU A 86 1.09 -14.31 19.51
C LEU A 86 2.04 -13.31 18.82
N HIS A 87 2.09 -13.31 17.49
CA HIS A 87 2.91 -12.34 16.74
C HIS A 87 2.50 -10.89 17.03
N GLU A 88 1.21 -10.57 17.15
CA GLU A 88 0.78 -9.22 17.53
C GLU A 88 1.19 -8.84 18.96
N GLN A 89 1.15 -9.78 19.89
CA GLN A 89 1.57 -9.55 21.28
C GLN A 89 3.08 -9.32 21.38
N GLU A 90 3.89 -10.16 20.72
CA GLU A 90 5.34 -10.00 20.65
C GLU A 90 5.74 -8.65 20.05
N ASN A 91 5.09 -8.27 18.94
CA ASN A 91 5.33 -6.97 18.29
C ASN A 91 4.93 -5.77 19.16
N LYS A 92 3.95 -5.91 20.05
CA LYS A 92 3.61 -4.88 21.04
C LYS A 92 4.66 -4.82 22.15
N ASN A 93 5.16 -5.96 22.60
CA ASN A 93 6.14 -6.06 23.69
C ASN A 93 7.52 -5.52 23.31
N ILE A 94 7.93 -5.62 22.03
CA ILE A 94 9.21 -5.07 21.55
C ILE A 94 9.19 -3.53 21.46
N ARG A 95 8.00 -2.93 21.35
CA ARG A 95 7.84 -1.47 21.18
C ARG A 95 7.72 -0.73 22.52
N VAL A 96 7.97 -1.40 23.65
CA VAL A 96 7.93 -0.86 25.01
C VAL A 96 9.33 -0.42 25.43
#